data_AF-K9TRY6-F1
#
_entry.id   AF-K9TRY6-F1
#
_cell.length_a   1.000
_cell.length_b   1.000
_cell.length_c   1.000
_cell.angle_alpha   90.00
_cell.angle_beta   90.00
_cell.angle_gamma   90.00
#
_symmetry.space_group_name_H-M   'P 1'
#
loop_
_entity.id
_entity.type
_entity.pdbx_description
1 polymer ?
#
loop_
_entity_poly.entity_id
_entity_poly.type
_entity_poly.pdbx_seq_one_letter_code
_entity_poly.pdbx_strand_id
1 'polypeptide(L)'
;MEINLRKFYQACNPSKTLSIGNPEDRPYYIDFSGVRGGKIIEELGRTITRLSPDIPTCQLFTGHIGCGKSTELLRLKSQLEEAEFHVVYFESSRDLEMADVDISDILLAIARQVTENLAGSGIALTSSYFTKLFKEITEVWQAPIDIDPTADLAISIAQITSQAKESPKLRTQLRQYLEPRTSGILQSINEDILSVATQELQRREKRGLVVIVDNLDRVDNRPLPSGRSQTEYLFVDRGEQLRKLKCHLVYTIPLSLMFSHESEALKSRLGAGVAPKVLPMVPVRSRDGDDFEEGLELLRQMVLARAFPELTPPERLKVMTQVFDSAETLDRLCRISGGHVRNLLGLIYRCLQQEDPPFGRETIETVISERRNDLVLAIAPTDWELLNQVHETKNVRGEAAYQHLLRSMFVFEYRDRDAGRWFDINPILAEAQSKKEALSSSFPLPKIPSRVPKTHDDG
;
A
#
# COMPACT_ATOMS: atom_id res chain seq x y z
N MET A 1 16.53 -13.76 29.66
CA MET A 1 16.94 -13.68 28.24
C MET A 1 17.25 -12.24 27.94
N GLU A 2 18.40 -11.95 27.37
CA GLU A 2 18.87 -10.59 27.06
C GLU A 2 18.45 -10.19 25.64
N ILE A 3 18.19 -8.89 25.40
CA ILE A 3 17.78 -8.38 24.09
C ILE A 3 18.95 -8.45 23.12
N ASN A 4 18.75 -9.06 21.94
CA ASN A 4 19.68 -8.90 20.83
C ASN A 4 19.36 -7.60 20.09
N LEU A 5 20.06 -6.52 20.45
CA LEU A 5 19.80 -5.17 19.94
C LEU A 5 19.88 -5.08 18.41
N ARG A 6 20.87 -5.75 17.79
CA ARG A 6 21.03 -5.74 16.33
C ARG A 6 19.86 -6.43 15.62
N LYS A 7 19.43 -7.60 16.12
CA LYS A 7 18.27 -8.33 15.56
C LYS A 7 16.99 -7.51 15.76
N PHE A 8 16.81 -6.88 16.92
CA PHE A 8 15.67 -6.01 17.20
C PHE A 8 15.62 -4.80 16.26
N TYR A 9 16.74 -4.08 16.08
CA TYR A 9 16.86 -2.97 15.14
C TYR A 9 16.49 -3.35 13.71
N GLN A 10 17.05 -4.47 13.22
CA GLN A 10 16.74 -4.98 11.87
C GLN A 10 15.27 -5.40 11.74
N ALA A 11 14.70 -6.01 12.78
CA ALA A 11 13.30 -6.43 12.81
C ALA A 11 12.32 -5.24 12.89
N CYS A 12 12.76 -4.09 13.39
CA CYS A 12 12.00 -2.84 13.43
C CYS A 12 12.13 -1.98 12.17
N ASN A 13 12.92 -2.37 11.17
CA ASN A 13 13.07 -1.58 9.94
C ASN A 13 11.71 -1.43 9.22
N PRO A 14 11.15 -0.21 9.12
CA PRO A 14 9.81 0.03 8.55
C PRO A 14 9.71 -0.22 7.04
N SER A 15 10.84 -0.37 6.34
CA SER A 15 10.88 -0.72 4.90
C SER A 15 10.92 -2.23 4.64
N LYS A 16 11.17 -3.06 5.66
CA LYS A 16 11.20 -4.52 5.52
C LYS A 16 9.79 -5.09 5.60
N THR A 17 9.33 -5.69 4.50
CA THR A 17 8.11 -6.51 4.47
C THR A 17 8.40 -7.89 5.07
N LEU A 18 7.45 -8.44 5.84
CA LEU A 18 7.54 -9.81 6.33
C LEU A 18 6.98 -10.80 5.30
N SER A 19 7.66 -11.92 5.10
CA SER A 19 7.18 -13.04 4.27
C SER A 19 6.93 -14.28 5.13
N ILE A 20 5.67 -14.67 5.34
CA ILE A 20 5.34 -15.87 6.14
C ILE A 20 5.89 -17.16 5.49
N GLY A 21 6.07 -17.17 4.17
CA GLY A 21 6.77 -18.25 3.47
C GLY A 21 8.21 -18.44 3.96
N ASN A 22 8.88 -17.37 4.42
CA ASN A 22 10.21 -17.42 5.02
C ASN A 22 10.12 -17.81 6.51
N PRO A 23 10.67 -18.95 6.95
CA PRO A 23 10.67 -19.37 8.35
C PRO A 23 11.24 -18.33 9.32
N GLU A 24 12.23 -17.54 8.89
CA GLU A 24 12.86 -16.52 9.74
C GLU A 24 11.91 -15.34 10.06
N ASP A 25 10.95 -15.06 9.18
CA ASP A 25 10.03 -13.95 9.34
C ASP A 25 8.76 -14.33 10.13
N ARG A 26 8.40 -15.63 10.16
CA ARG A 26 7.18 -16.13 10.83
C ARG A 26 7.03 -15.69 12.29
N PRO A 27 8.08 -15.74 13.14
CA PRO A 27 7.95 -15.35 14.55
C PRO A 27 7.57 -13.88 14.77
N TYR A 28 7.81 -13.00 13.79
CA TYR A 28 7.49 -11.58 13.86
C TYR A 28 6.06 -11.24 13.39
N TYR A 29 5.35 -12.20 12.79
CA TYR A 29 4.00 -11.97 12.28
C TYR A 29 2.97 -12.01 13.42
N ILE A 30 2.05 -11.04 13.41
CA ILE A 30 0.88 -11.00 14.28
C ILE A 30 -0.36 -10.90 13.39
N ASP A 31 -1.34 -11.78 13.62
CA ASP A 31 -2.60 -11.75 12.88
C ASP A 31 -3.54 -10.70 13.46
N PHE A 32 -3.78 -9.62 12.70
CA PHE A 32 -4.69 -8.54 13.08
C PHE A 32 -6.14 -8.72 12.57
N SER A 33 -6.46 -9.82 11.87
CA SER A 33 -7.78 -10.00 11.24
C SER A 33 -8.96 -9.93 12.21
N GLY A 34 -8.76 -10.37 13.47
CA GLY A 34 -9.78 -10.32 14.52
C GLY A 34 -10.24 -8.91 14.89
N VAL A 35 -9.36 -7.92 14.72
CA VAL A 35 -9.61 -6.50 15.07
C VAL A 35 -9.75 -5.59 13.85
N ARG A 36 -9.44 -6.08 12.64
CA ARG A 36 -9.52 -5.32 11.37
C ARG A 36 -10.81 -5.57 10.58
N GLY A 37 -11.87 -6.00 11.24
CA GLY A 37 -13.19 -6.14 10.64
C GLY A 37 -13.32 -7.31 9.65
N GLY A 38 -12.49 -8.35 9.77
CA GLY A 38 -12.69 -9.62 9.07
C GLY A 38 -11.44 -10.25 8.46
N LYS A 39 -11.65 -11.40 7.82
CA LYS A 39 -10.59 -12.26 7.27
C LYS A 39 -10.41 -12.07 5.77
N ILE A 40 -10.05 -10.84 5.40
CA ILE A 40 -10.01 -10.39 4.00
C ILE A 40 -9.11 -11.28 3.11
N ILE A 41 -7.95 -11.69 3.63
CA ILE A 41 -7.04 -12.58 2.89
C ILE A 41 -7.63 -13.97 2.68
N GLU A 42 -8.33 -14.52 3.67
CA GLU A 42 -9.02 -15.80 3.51
C GLU A 42 -10.14 -15.70 2.47
N GLU A 43 -10.84 -14.56 2.36
CA GLU A 43 -11.83 -14.32 1.31
C GLU A 43 -11.20 -14.29 -0.09
N LEU A 44 -10.08 -13.58 -0.26
CA LEU A 44 -9.34 -13.55 -1.53
C LEU A 44 -8.89 -14.96 -1.95
N GLY A 45 -8.30 -15.69 -1.01
CA GLY A 45 -7.84 -17.06 -1.21
C GLY A 45 -8.98 -18.03 -1.49
N ARG A 46 -10.11 -17.91 -0.78
CA ARG A 46 -11.30 -18.75 -0.98
C ARG A 46 -11.90 -18.57 -2.38
N THR A 47 -11.95 -17.35 -2.89
CA THR A 47 -12.43 -17.05 -4.25
C THR A 47 -11.62 -17.82 -5.29
N ILE A 48 -10.29 -17.79 -5.18
CA ILE A 48 -9.38 -18.48 -6.11
C ILE A 48 -9.44 -20.00 -5.89
N THR A 49 -9.26 -20.48 -4.67
CA THR A 49 -9.01 -21.91 -4.41
C THR A 49 -10.27 -22.77 -4.42
N ARG A 50 -11.43 -22.21 -4.06
CA ARG A 50 -12.66 -22.99 -3.79
C ARG A 50 -13.83 -22.59 -4.67
N LEU A 51 -14.03 -21.29 -4.94
CA LEU A 51 -15.24 -20.81 -5.61
C LEU A 51 -15.08 -20.74 -7.12
N SER A 52 -13.89 -20.40 -7.60
CA SER A 52 -13.61 -20.19 -9.02
C SER A 52 -12.23 -20.72 -9.42
N PRO A 53 -11.82 -21.95 -9.09
CA PRO A 53 -10.45 -22.43 -9.35
C PRO A 53 -10.10 -22.57 -10.83
N ASP A 54 -11.08 -22.78 -11.70
CA ASP A 54 -10.87 -23.03 -13.13
C ASP A 54 -11.21 -21.80 -14.00
N ILE A 55 -11.77 -20.75 -13.40
CA ILE A 55 -12.20 -19.54 -14.10
C ILE A 55 -11.38 -18.35 -13.58
N PRO A 56 -10.61 -17.65 -14.43
CA PRO A 56 -9.85 -16.47 -14.05
C PRO A 56 -10.66 -15.45 -13.25
N THR A 57 -10.09 -14.95 -12.15
CA THR A 57 -10.71 -13.96 -11.28
C THR A 57 -9.88 -12.70 -11.25
N CYS A 58 -10.49 -11.51 -11.24
CA CYS A 58 -9.79 -10.25 -10.97
C CYS A 58 -10.26 -9.68 -9.63
N GLN A 59 -9.39 -9.73 -8.63
CA GLN A 59 -9.69 -9.25 -7.28
C GLN A 59 -8.88 -7.99 -6.97
N LEU A 60 -9.52 -7.01 -6.33
CA LEU A 60 -8.92 -5.72 -6.00
C LEU A 60 -8.71 -5.63 -4.49
N PHE A 61 -7.51 -5.21 -4.11
CA PHE A 61 -7.10 -5.07 -2.71
C PHE A 61 -6.59 -3.64 -2.48
N THR A 62 -6.96 -3.03 -1.37
CA THR A 62 -6.58 -1.65 -1.06
C THR A 62 -6.50 -1.40 0.43
N GLY A 63 -6.07 -0.21 0.82
CA GLY A 63 -5.78 0.19 2.19
C GLY A 63 -4.63 1.19 2.22
N HIS A 64 -4.36 1.76 3.38
CA HIS A 64 -3.30 2.77 3.54
C HIS A 64 -1.91 2.24 3.14
N ILE A 65 -1.07 3.13 2.60
CA ILE A 65 0.32 2.77 2.25
C ILE A 65 1.10 2.54 3.55
N GLY A 66 1.47 1.29 3.82
CA GLY A 66 2.19 0.91 5.05
C GLY A 66 1.34 0.31 6.16
N CYS A 67 0.05 0.04 5.92
CA CYS A 67 -0.81 -0.64 6.88
C CYS A 67 -0.58 -2.17 6.98
N GLY A 68 0.23 -2.75 6.09
CA GLY A 68 0.57 -4.19 6.09
C GLY A 68 0.12 -4.98 4.85
N LYS A 69 -0.38 -4.33 3.80
CA LYS A 69 -0.87 -4.99 2.58
C LYS A 69 0.09 -6.02 2.00
N SER A 70 1.36 -5.66 1.79
CA SER A 70 2.36 -6.56 1.20
C SER A 70 2.60 -7.81 2.05
N THR A 71 2.61 -7.68 3.38
CA THR A 71 2.72 -8.83 4.30
C THR A 71 1.52 -9.77 4.14
N GLU A 72 0.31 -9.21 4.07
CA GLU A 72 -0.92 -9.97 3.89
C GLU A 72 -1.03 -10.61 2.48
N LEU A 73 -0.47 -9.98 1.45
CA LEU A 73 -0.36 -10.56 0.11
C LEU A 73 0.68 -11.69 0.04
N LEU A 74 1.80 -11.58 0.76
CA LEU A 74 2.77 -12.68 0.88
C LEU A 74 2.21 -13.85 1.70
N ARG A 75 1.35 -13.57 2.69
CA ARG A 75 0.53 -14.60 3.35
C ARG A 75 -0.38 -15.32 2.36
N LEU A 76 -1.11 -14.56 1.54
CA LEU A 76 -1.97 -15.10 0.49
C LEU A 76 -1.16 -15.96 -0.49
N LYS A 77 0.02 -15.49 -0.91
CA LYS A 77 0.94 -16.22 -1.78
C LYS A 77 1.23 -17.61 -1.21
N SER A 78 1.69 -17.70 0.04
CA SER A 78 2.01 -18.98 0.67
C SER A 78 0.79 -19.91 0.77
N GLN A 79 -0.39 -19.38 1.11
CA GLN A 79 -1.63 -20.18 1.17
C GLN A 79 -2.06 -20.72 -0.20
N LEU A 80 -1.84 -19.95 -1.26
CA LEU A 80 -2.16 -20.36 -2.63
C LEU A 80 -1.15 -21.40 -3.15
N GLU A 81 0.13 -21.23 -2.82
CA GLU A 81 1.19 -22.21 -3.14
C GLU A 81 0.93 -23.56 -2.44
N GLU A 82 0.55 -23.55 -1.16
CA GLU A 82 0.10 -24.74 -0.41
C GLU A 82 -1.17 -25.38 -1.00
N ALA A 83 -2.00 -24.61 -1.69
CA ALA A 83 -3.18 -25.08 -2.40
C ALA A 83 -2.90 -25.53 -3.84
N GLU A 84 -1.63 -25.76 -4.19
CA GLU A 84 -1.16 -26.21 -5.52
C GLU A 84 -1.39 -25.23 -6.67
N PHE A 85 -1.49 -23.93 -6.39
CA PHE A 85 -1.40 -22.90 -7.44
C PHE A 85 0.05 -22.48 -7.67
N HIS A 86 0.36 -22.09 -8.90
CA HIS A 86 1.60 -21.39 -9.21
C HIS A 86 1.39 -19.90 -9.04
N VAL A 87 2.16 -19.25 -8.16
CA VAL A 87 1.93 -17.86 -7.77
C VAL A 87 3.10 -16.97 -8.16
N VAL A 88 2.84 -16.03 -9.05
CA VAL A 88 3.76 -14.97 -9.45
C VAL A 88 3.43 -13.72 -8.63
N TYR A 89 4.25 -13.41 -7.63
CA TYR A 89 4.16 -12.19 -6.85
C TYR A 89 5.27 -11.22 -7.27
N PHE A 90 4.92 -9.97 -7.54
CA PHE A 90 5.93 -8.93 -7.73
C PHE A 90 5.44 -7.57 -7.24
N GLU A 91 6.41 -6.73 -6.87
CA GLU A 91 6.18 -5.34 -6.50
C GLU A 91 6.34 -4.47 -7.75
N SER A 92 5.24 -3.91 -8.24
CA SER A 92 5.24 -3.08 -9.45
C SER A 92 6.20 -1.90 -9.38
N SER A 93 6.48 -1.36 -8.19
CA SER A 93 7.40 -0.23 -7.96
C SER A 93 8.86 -0.54 -8.27
N ARG A 94 9.23 -1.82 -8.42
CA ARG A 94 10.59 -2.21 -8.83
C ARG A 94 10.74 -2.15 -10.35
N ASP A 95 9.67 -2.47 -11.07
CA ASP A 95 9.69 -2.64 -12.52
C ASP A 95 9.19 -1.39 -13.27
N LEU A 96 8.30 -0.62 -12.66
CA LEU A 96 7.61 0.50 -13.31
C LEU A 96 8.05 1.85 -12.74
N GLU A 97 8.00 2.88 -13.59
CA GLU A 97 8.16 4.28 -13.17
C GLU A 97 6.81 4.84 -12.71
N MET A 98 6.57 4.83 -11.40
CA MET A 98 5.26 5.12 -10.81
C MET A 98 4.75 6.55 -11.03
N ALA A 99 5.64 7.50 -11.31
CA ALA A 99 5.26 8.87 -11.66
C ALA A 99 4.68 8.97 -13.08
N ASP A 100 4.96 7.98 -13.93
CA ASP A 100 4.66 8.04 -15.36
C ASP A 100 4.44 6.64 -15.95
N VAL A 101 3.58 5.85 -15.30
CA VAL A 101 3.17 4.52 -15.76
C VAL A 101 1.90 4.57 -16.62
N ASP A 102 1.84 3.77 -17.68
CA ASP A 102 0.67 3.54 -18.53
C ASP A 102 0.21 2.06 -18.49
N ILE A 103 -0.94 1.76 -19.08
CA ILE A 103 -1.52 0.41 -19.14
C ILE A 103 -0.57 -0.60 -19.79
N SER A 104 0.08 -0.20 -20.88
CA SER A 104 1.00 -1.07 -21.63
C SER A 104 2.22 -1.45 -20.79
N ASP A 105 2.70 -0.56 -19.93
CA ASP A 105 3.82 -0.84 -19.02
C ASP A 105 3.43 -1.91 -17.99
N ILE A 106 2.22 -1.82 -17.42
CA ILE A 106 1.69 -2.80 -16.48
C ILE A 106 1.53 -4.18 -17.16
N LEU A 107 0.98 -4.20 -18.37
CA LEU A 107 0.82 -5.44 -19.14
C LEU A 107 2.16 -6.09 -19.47
N LEU A 108 3.15 -5.30 -19.89
CA LEU A 108 4.51 -5.79 -20.16
C LEU A 108 5.21 -6.30 -18.89
N ALA A 109 5.04 -5.61 -17.75
CA ALA A 109 5.59 -6.08 -16.48
C ALA A 109 5.00 -7.43 -16.06
N ILE A 110 3.68 -7.62 -16.19
CA ILE A 110 3.04 -8.92 -15.94
C ILE A 110 3.59 -9.99 -16.88
N ALA A 111 3.66 -9.70 -18.18
CA ALA A 111 4.18 -10.63 -19.18
C ALA A 111 5.62 -11.08 -18.86
N ARG A 112 6.48 -10.12 -18.48
CA ARG A 112 7.85 -10.38 -18.05
C ARG A 112 7.89 -11.24 -16.80
N GLN A 113 7.20 -10.84 -15.74
CA GLN A 113 7.27 -11.50 -14.44
C GLN A 113 6.74 -12.93 -14.51
N VAL A 114 5.68 -13.17 -15.29
CA VAL A 114 5.18 -14.53 -15.54
C VAL A 114 6.20 -15.37 -16.30
N THR A 115 6.77 -14.82 -17.38
CA THR A 115 7.75 -15.54 -18.21
C THR A 115 9.02 -15.86 -17.41
N GLU A 116 9.57 -14.89 -16.69
CA GLU A 116 10.78 -15.02 -15.87
C GLU A 116 10.60 -16.08 -14.76
N ASN A 117 9.45 -16.04 -14.06
CA ASN A 117 9.17 -16.98 -12.98
C ASN A 117 8.96 -18.42 -13.47
N LEU A 118 8.32 -18.59 -14.63
CA LEU A 118 8.09 -19.89 -15.24
C LEU A 118 9.37 -20.46 -15.89
N ALA A 119 10.23 -19.62 -16.46
CA ALA A 119 11.55 -20.03 -16.94
C ALA A 119 12.40 -20.63 -15.80
N GLY A 120 12.35 -20.03 -14.60
CA GLY A 120 12.98 -20.59 -13.39
C GLY A 120 12.42 -21.94 -12.96
N SER A 121 11.21 -22.29 -13.42
CA SER A 121 10.59 -23.61 -13.24
C SER A 121 10.82 -24.54 -14.45
N GLY A 122 11.60 -24.14 -15.44
CA GLY A 122 11.84 -24.93 -16.67
C GLY A 122 10.67 -24.91 -17.66
N ILE A 123 9.88 -23.83 -17.68
CA ILE A 123 8.82 -23.58 -18.66
C ILE A 123 9.23 -22.36 -19.48
N ALA A 124 9.69 -22.57 -20.70
CA ALA A 124 10.06 -21.49 -21.61
C ALA A 124 8.82 -21.01 -22.38
N LEU A 125 8.54 -19.70 -22.30
CA LEU A 125 7.45 -19.06 -23.05
C LEU A 125 8.03 -18.16 -24.13
N THR A 126 7.41 -18.20 -25.32
CA THR A 126 7.86 -17.42 -26.47
C THR A 126 6.66 -16.77 -27.13
N SER A 127 6.85 -15.58 -27.72
CA SER A 127 5.82 -14.93 -28.51
C SER A 127 6.42 -14.30 -29.76
N SER A 128 5.93 -14.74 -30.91
CA SER A 128 6.30 -14.15 -32.20
C SER A 128 5.79 -12.72 -32.36
N TYR A 129 4.67 -12.37 -31.71
CA TYR A 129 4.14 -11.01 -31.69
C TYR A 129 5.09 -10.07 -30.96
N PHE A 130 5.51 -10.42 -29.74
CA PHE A 130 6.46 -9.62 -28.98
C PHE A 130 7.82 -9.50 -29.67
N THR A 131 8.30 -10.59 -30.29
CA THR A 131 9.56 -10.57 -31.07
C THR A 131 9.50 -9.51 -32.19
N LYS A 132 8.38 -9.46 -32.94
CA LYS A 132 8.18 -8.45 -33.99
C LYS A 132 8.04 -7.04 -33.40
N LEU A 133 7.23 -6.90 -32.34
CA LEU A 133 6.98 -5.63 -31.68
C LEU A 133 8.27 -4.99 -31.17
N PHE A 134 9.14 -5.76 -30.51
CA PHE A 134 10.41 -5.23 -29.98
C PHE A 134 11.39 -4.88 -31.09
N LYS A 135 11.45 -5.65 -32.17
CA LYS A 135 12.22 -5.27 -33.36
C LYS A 135 11.76 -3.91 -33.90
N GLU A 136 10.46 -3.71 -34.09
CA GLU A 136 9.93 -2.43 -34.56
C GLU A 136 10.25 -1.27 -33.58
N ILE A 137 10.21 -1.51 -32.27
CA ILE A 137 10.57 -0.50 -31.27
C ILE A 137 12.04 -0.10 -31.37
N THR A 138 12.95 -1.08 -31.54
CA THR A 138 14.39 -0.78 -31.70
C THR A 138 14.66 0.05 -32.96
N GLU A 139 13.96 -0.23 -34.05
CA GLU A 139 14.03 0.55 -35.29
C GLU A 139 13.53 1.98 -35.08
N VAL A 140 12.42 2.17 -34.35
CA VAL A 140 11.85 3.49 -34.02
C VAL A 140 12.77 4.32 -33.13
N TRP A 141 13.45 3.69 -32.17
CA TRP A 141 14.35 4.40 -31.26
C TRP A 141 15.64 4.87 -31.93
N GLN A 142 15.99 4.32 -33.11
CA GLN A 142 17.26 4.59 -33.79
C GLN A 142 18.47 4.39 -32.87
N ALA A 143 18.33 3.53 -31.86
CA ALA A 143 19.35 3.23 -30.87
C ALA A 143 19.97 1.87 -31.21
N PRO A 144 21.29 1.68 -31.06
CA PRO A 144 21.93 0.38 -31.19
C PRO A 144 21.60 -0.45 -29.95
N ILE A 145 20.33 -0.84 -29.81
CA ILE A 145 19.94 -1.82 -28.81
C ILE A 145 20.03 -3.17 -29.49
N ASP A 146 21.01 -3.94 -29.05
CA ASP A 146 21.22 -5.31 -29.47
C ASP A 146 20.19 -6.19 -28.75
N ILE A 147 18.92 -6.07 -29.15
CA ILE A 147 17.90 -7.06 -28.76
C ILE A 147 18.14 -8.26 -29.65
N ASP A 148 18.84 -9.24 -29.09
CA ASP A 148 18.96 -10.54 -29.73
C ASP A 148 17.55 -11.13 -29.91
N PRO A 149 17.06 -11.30 -31.15
CA PRO A 149 15.74 -11.86 -31.42
C PRO A 149 15.60 -13.32 -30.94
N THR A 150 16.73 -13.97 -30.61
CA THR A 150 16.79 -15.32 -30.05
C THR A 150 16.87 -15.33 -28.52
N ALA A 151 16.99 -14.16 -27.88
CA ALA A 151 16.95 -14.06 -26.43
C ALA A 151 15.58 -14.46 -25.86
N ASP A 152 15.60 -14.93 -24.62
CA ASP A 152 14.39 -15.23 -23.85
C ASP A 152 13.45 -14.01 -23.83
N LEU A 153 12.14 -14.26 -23.94
CA LEU A 153 11.11 -13.23 -23.98
C LEU A 153 11.15 -12.32 -22.74
N ALA A 154 11.43 -12.87 -21.55
CA ALA A 154 11.56 -12.07 -20.33
C ALA A 154 12.75 -11.10 -20.41
N ILE A 155 13.89 -11.54 -20.98
CA ILE A 155 15.08 -10.72 -21.18
C ILE A 155 14.78 -9.58 -22.15
N SER A 156 14.10 -9.88 -23.26
CA SER A 156 13.72 -8.87 -24.26
C SER A 156 12.80 -7.79 -23.66
N ILE A 157 11.80 -8.19 -22.88
CA ILE A 157 10.92 -7.23 -22.18
C ILE A 157 11.74 -6.41 -21.16
N ALA A 158 12.63 -7.05 -20.40
CA ALA A 158 13.47 -6.37 -19.41
C ALA A 158 14.38 -5.30 -20.03
N GLN A 159 15.00 -5.59 -21.18
CA GLN A 159 15.85 -4.66 -21.90
C GLN A 159 15.07 -3.41 -22.37
N ILE A 160 13.92 -3.59 -23.02
CA ILE A 160 13.06 -2.49 -23.47
C ILE A 160 12.58 -1.65 -22.28
N THR A 161 12.06 -2.30 -21.23
CA THR A 161 11.51 -1.60 -20.07
C THR A 161 12.57 -0.86 -19.27
N SER A 162 13.79 -1.41 -19.11
CA SER A 162 14.90 -0.73 -18.43
C SER A 162 15.36 0.52 -19.19
N GLN A 163 15.51 0.43 -20.51
CA GLN A 163 15.91 1.55 -21.36
C GLN A 163 14.88 2.68 -21.33
N ALA A 164 13.58 2.34 -21.37
CA ALA A 164 12.50 3.31 -21.22
C ALA A 164 12.46 3.91 -19.80
N LYS A 165 12.81 3.15 -18.76
CA LYS A 165 12.90 3.66 -17.39
C LYS A 165 14.00 4.71 -17.26
N GLU A 166 15.17 4.48 -17.85
CA GLU A 166 16.34 5.36 -17.78
C GLU A 166 16.22 6.63 -18.64
N SER A 167 15.39 6.64 -19.68
CA SER A 167 15.27 7.77 -20.61
C SER A 167 13.81 8.24 -20.80
N PRO A 168 13.44 9.45 -20.33
CA PRO A 168 12.11 10.03 -20.55
C PRO A 168 11.71 10.12 -22.03
N LYS A 169 12.69 10.36 -22.92
CA LYS A 169 12.47 10.42 -24.37
C LYS A 169 12.07 9.04 -24.91
N LEU A 170 12.86 8.00 -24.61
CA LEU A 170 12.56 6.63 -25.06
C LEU A 170 11.25 6.13 -24.47
N ARG A 171 10.94 6.48 -23.21
CA ARG A 171 9.65 6.20 -22.58
C ARG A 171 8.48 6.80 -23.33
N THR A 172 8.59 8.08 -23.69
CA THR A 172 7.54 8.78 -24.45
C THR A 172 7.34 8.11 -25.82
N GLN A 173 8.43 7.77 -26.52
CA GLN A 173 8.37 7.07 -27.80
C GLN A 173 7.75 5.66 -27.65
N LEU A 174 8.16 4.92 -26.61
CA LEU A 174 7.59 3.60 -26.30
C LEU A 174 6.09 3.69 -26.09
N ARG A 175 5.64 4.62 -25.25
CA ARG A 175 4.21 4.81 -24.96
C ARG A 175 3.43 5.14 -26.23
N GLN A 176 3.90 6.11 -27.03
CA GLN A 176 3.26 6.47 -28.30
C GLN A 176 3.16 5.28 -29.26
N TYR A 177 4.15 4.37 -29.20
CA TYR A 177 4.17 3.18 -30.03
C TYR A 177 3.23 2.08 -29.51
N LEU A 178 3.19 1.85 -28.20
CA LEU A 178 2.43 0.77 -27.57
C LEU A 178 0.94 1.10 -27.37
N GLU A 179 0.59 2.35 -27.10
CA GLU A 179 -0.78 2.78 -26.80
C GLU A 179 -1.81 2.33 -27.86
N PRO A 180 -1.62 2.55 -29.18
CA PRO A 180 -2.54 2.06 -30.20
C PRO A 180 -2.52 0.53 -30.38
N ARG A 181 -1.54 -0.17 -29.81
CA ARG A 181 -1.33 -1.62 -29.93
C ARG A 181 -1.77 -2.40 -28.69
N THR A 182 -2.32 -1.73 -27.67
CA THR A 182 -2.73 -2.34 -26.38
C THR A 182 -3.58 -3.62 -26.56
N SER A 183 -4.52 -3.63 -27.51
CA SER A 183 -5.36 -4.81 -27.77
C SER A 183 -4.56 -6.01 -28.29
N GLY A 184 -3.58 -5.78 -29.18
CA GLY A 184 -2.72 -6.84 -29.71
C GLY A 184 -1.74 -7.36 -28.66
N ILE A 185 -1.20 -6.46 -27.83
CA ILE A 185 -0.36 -6.82 -26.67
C ILE A 185 -1.15 -7.71 -25.72
N LEU A 186 -2.36 -7.29 -25.33
CA LEU A 186 -3.22 -8.06 -24.43
C LEU A 186 -3.59 -9.43 -25.02
N GLN A 187 -3.90 -9.49 -26.32
CA GLN A 187 -4.18 -10.76 -26.99
C GLN A 187 -2.98 -11.71 -26.94
N SER A 188 -1.79 -11.22 -27.29
CA SER A 188 -0.56 -12.02 -27.26
C SER A 188 -0.22 -12.48 -25.84
N ILE A 189 -0.38 -11.64 -24.81
CA ILE A 189 -0.20 -12.08 -23.41
C ILE A 189 -1.15 -13.21 -23.07
N ASN A 190 -2.41 -13.09 -23.46
CA ASN A 190 -3.41 -14.11 -23.18
C ASN A 190 -3.15 -15.43 -23.92
N GLU A 191 -2.79 -15.38 -25.20
CA GLU A 191 -2.67 -16.55 -26.06
C GLU A 191 -1.29 -17.20 -25.96
N ASP A 192 -0.22 -16.43 -26.10
CA ASP A 192 1.15 -16.94 -26.18
C ASP A 192 1.76 -17.20 -24.80
N ILE A 193 1.36 -16.44 -23.78
CA ILE A 193 1.96 -16.50 -22.44
C ILE A 193 1.03 -17.22 -21.46
N LEU A 194 -0.13 -16.64 -21.12
CA LEU A 194 -0.97 -17.12 -20.03
C LEU A 194 -1.66 -18.46 -20.34
N SER A 195 -2.15 -18.65 -21.56
CA SER A 195 -2.80 -19.91 -21.96
C SER A 195 -1.79 -21.06 -22.01
N VAL A 196 -0.60 -20.83 -22.59
CA VAL A 196 0.49 -21.82 -22.65
C VAL A 196 1.00 -22.15 -21.25
N ALA A 197 1.23 -21.13 -20.42
CA ALA A 197 1.62 -21.29 -19.02
C ALA A 197 0.63 -22.16 -18.25
N THR A 198 -0.67 -21.87 -18.36
CA THR A 198 -1.71 -22.62 -17.65
C THR A 198 -1.73 -24.09 -18.08
N GLN A 199 -1.60 -24.37 -19.38
CA GLN A 199 -1.56 -25.75 -19.89
C GLN A 199 -0.34 -26.52 -19.38
N GLU A 200 0.84 -25.89 -19.38
CA GLU A 200 2.07 -26.54 -18.90
C GLU A 200 2.06 -26.73 -17.38
N LEU A 201 1.49 -25.78 -16.63
CA LEU A 201 1.28 -25.91 -15.19
C LEU A 201 0.31 -27.05 -14.86
N GLN A 202 -0.78 -27.22 -15.62
CA GLN A 202 -1.72 -28.33 -15.46
C GLN A 202 -1.04 -29.70 -15.69
N ARG A 203 -0.13 -29.80 -16.68
CA ARG A 203 0.68 -31.02 -16.89
C ARG A 203 1.60 -31.35 -15.71
N ARG A 204 1.90 -30.36 -14.88
CA ARG A 204 2.70 -30.47 -13.65
C ARG A 204 1.84 -30.49 -12.38
N GLU A 205 0.57 -30.87 -12.54
CA GLU A 205 -0.40 -31.03 -11.44
C GLU A 205 -0.71 -29.74 -10.65
N LYS A 206 -0.35 -28.57 -11.19
CA LYS A 206 -0.75 -27.28 -10.62
C LYS A 206 -2.18 -26.94 -11.05
N ARG A 207 -2.93 -26.35 -10.13
CA ARG A 207 -4.34 -26.00 -10.31
C ARG A 207 -4.57 -24.77 -11.19
N GLY A 208 -3.57 -23.90 -11.30
CA GLY A 208 -3.65 -22.71 -12.14
C GLY A 208 -2.55 -21.70 -11.84
N LEU A 209 -2.58 -20.59 -12.58
CA LEU A 209 -1.67 -19.46 -12.43
C LEU A 209 -2.37 -18.31 -11.70
N VAL A 210 -1.71 -17.79 -10.66
CA VAL A 210 -2.12 -16.57 -9.95
C VAL A 210 -1.03 -15.53 -10.07
N VAL A 211 -1.40 -14.31 -10.44
CA VAL A 211 -0.51 -13.15 -10.48
C VAL A 211 -0.98 -12.13 -9.44
N ILE A 212 -0.10 -11.82 -8.49
CA ILE A 212 -0.31 -10.81 -7.45
C ILE A 212 0.57 -9.61 -7.76
N VAL A 213 -0.07 -8.49 -8.10
CA VAL A 213 0.58 -7.23 -8.45
C VAL A 213 0.47 -6.27 -7.28
N ASP A 214 1.55 -6.17 -6.51
CA ASP A 214 1.65 -5.33 -5.32
C ASP A 214 2.22 -3.93 -5.66
N ASN A 215 2.08 -2.97 -4.74
CA ASN A 215 2.53 -1.59 -4.83
C ASN A 215 1.97 -0.75 -5.99
N LEU A 216 0.98 -1.25 -6.73
CA LEU A 216 0.31 -0.50 -7.80
C LEU A 216 -0.63 0.58 -7.21
N ASP A 217 -0.90 0.52 -5.89
CA ASP A 217 -1.52 1.60 -5.11
C ASP A 217 -0.61 2.83 -4.90
N ARG A 218 0.67 2.75 -5.30
CA ARG A 218 1.65 3.85 -5.19
C ARG A 218 1.78 4.71 -6.44
N VAL A 219 1.00 4.43 -7.48
CA VAL A 219 0.94 5.25 -8.69
C VAL A 219 0.61 6.69 -8.32
N ASP A 220 1.31 7.65 -8.93
CA ASP A 220 1.05 9.06 -8.64
C ASP A 220 -0.34 9.47 -9.12
N ASN A 221 -1.06 10.21 -8.28
CA ASN A 221 -2.41 10.68 -8.58
C ASN A 221 -2.41 12.05 -9.24
N ARG A 222 -1.52 12.27 -10.21
CA ARG A 222 -1.39 13.54 -10.90
C ARG A 222 -2.59 13.79 -11.83
N PRO A 223 -2.99 15.05 -12.03
CA PRO A 223 -3.99 15.38 -13.04
C PRO A 223 -3.41 15.16 -14.44
N LEU A 224 -4.25 14.66 -15.34
CA LEU A 224 -3.97 14.53 -16.77
C LEU A 224 -4.66 15.65 -17.57
N PRO A 225 -4.18 15.97 -18.79
CA PRO A 225 -4.82 16.97 -19.66
C PRO A 225 -6.30 16.69 -19.97
N SER A 226 -6.74 15.42 -19.86
CA SER A 226 -8.13 15.02 -20.01
C SER A 226 -9.05 15.46 -18.86
N GLY A 227 -8.50 16.03 -17.78
CA GLY A 227 -9.23 16.34 -16.54
C GLY A 227 -9.37 15.16 -15.59
N ARG A 228 -9.02 13.94 -16.02
CA ARG A 228 -8.91 12.74 -15.18
C ARG A 228 -7.63 12.78 -14.35
N SER A 229 -7.63 12.09 -13.21
CA SER A 229 -6.38 11.72 -12.56
C SER A 229 -5.73 10.51 -13.24
N GLN A 230 -4.42 10.34 -13.08
CA GLN A 230 -3.71 9.16 -13.62
C GLN A 230 -4.24 7.85 -13.04
N THR A 231 -4.64 7.83 -11.76
CA THR A 231 -5.20 6.62 -11.14
C THR A 231 -6.58 6.29 -11.73
N GLU A 232 -7.46 7.27 -11.93
CA GLU A 232 -8.73 7.04 -12.60
C GLU A 232 -8.53 6.54 -14.04
N TYR A 233 -7.62 7.15 -14.79
CA TYR A 233 -7.30 6.70 -16.14
C TYR A 233 -6.88 5.22 -16.17
N LEU A 234 -5.96 4.80 -15.31
CA LEU A 234 -5.45 3.43 -15.31
C LEU A 234 -6.47 2.40 -14.80
N PHE A 235 -7.11 2.67 -13.67
CA PHE A 235 -7.93 1.67 -12.98
C PHE A 235 -9.40 1.71 -13.41
N VAL A 236 -9.88 2.84 -13.94
CA VAL A 236 -11.27 3.00 -14.38
C VAL A 236 -11.34 3.02 -15.90
N ASP A 237 -10.65 3.93 -16.58
CA ASP A 237 -10.75 4.04 -18.05
C ASP A 237 -10.06 2.88 -18.78
N ARG A 238 -8.92 2.41 -18.26
CA ARG A 238 -8.18 1.24 -18.75
C ARG A 238 -8.42 -0.03 -17.92
N GLY A 239 -9.34 0.01 -16.97
CA GLY A 239 -9.61 -1.10 -16.04
C GLY A 239 -10.06 -2.39 -16.73
N GLU A 240 -10.80 -2.28 -17.85
CA GLU A 240 -11.28 -3.45 -18.59
C GLU A 240 -10.11 -4.24 -19.21
N GLN A 241 -9.07 -3.55 -19.69
CA GLN A 241 -7.87 -4.17 -20.24
C GLN A 241 -7.11 -4.95 -19.16
N LEU A 242 -6.95 -4.37 -17.96
CA LEU A 242 -6.31 -5.04 -16.81
C LEU A 242 -7.08 -6.28 -16.34
N ARG A 243 -8.41 -6.25 -16.45
CA ARG A 243 -9.28 -7.38 -16.07
C ARG A 243 -9.22 -8.54 -17.06
N LYS A 244 -8.94 -8.28 -18.33
CA LYS A 244 -9.04 -9.26 -19.43
C LYS A 244 -7.92 -10.31 -19.48
N LEU A 245 -6.97 -10.28 -18.56
CA LEU A 245 -5.90 -11.29 -18.50
C LEU A 245 -6.47 -12.65 -18.04
N LYS A 246 -6.12 -13.71 -18.77
CA LYS A 246 -6.65 -15.08 -18.58
C LYS A 246 -5.91 -15.85 -17.46
N CYS A 247 -5.79 -15.25 -16.28
CA CYS A 247 -5.28 -15.89 -15.06
C CYS A 247 -5.93 -15.28 -13.81
N HIS A 248 -5.73 -15.88 -12.63
CA HIS A 248 -6.17 -15.22 -11.39
C HIS A 248 -5.30 -13.99 -11.12
N LEU A 249 -5.93 -12.86 -10.88
CA LEU A 249 -5.29 -11.59 -10.62
C LEU A 249 -5.68 -11.07 -9.23
N VAL A 250 -4.68 -10.55 -8.52
CA VAL A 250 -4.88 -9.70 -7.34
C VAL A 250 -4.10 -8.40 -7.56
N TYR A 251 -4.80 -7.29 -7.70
CA TYR A 251 -4.19 -5.96 -7.83
C TYR A 251 -4.32 -5.16 -6.54
N THR A 252 -3.22 -4.55 -6.09
CA THR A 252 -3.32 -3.41 -5.18
C THR A 252 -3.79 -2.18 -5.93
N ILE A 253 -4.72 -1.40 -5.39
CA ILE A 253 -5.18 -0.14 -6.00
C ILE A 253 -5.15 1.01 -4.98
N PRO A 254 -5.02 2.29 -5.42
CA PRO A 254 -5.04 3.44 -4.52
C PRO A 254 -6.34 3.52 -3.71
N LEU A 255 -6.22 3.72 -2.40
CA LEU A 255 -7.36 3.78 -1.48
C LEU A 255 -8.32 4.94 -1.82
N SER A 256 -7.80 6.05 -2.34
CA SER A 256 -8.59 7.21 -2.75
C SER A 256 -9.67 6.88 -3.80
N LEU A 257 -9.45 5.88 -4.66
CA LEU A 257 -10.42 5.46 -5.68
C LEU A 257 -11.69 4.85 -5.08
N MET A 258 -11.64 4.35 -3.84
CA MET A 258 -12.83 3.89 -3.14
C MET A 258 -13.83 5.01 -2.87
N PHE A 259 -13.33 6.24 -2.83
CA PHE A 259 -14.07 7.44 -2.44
C PHE A 259 -14.25 8.41 -3.60
N SER A 260 -13.73 8.10 -4.79
CA SER A 260 -13.97 8.94 -5.97
C SER A 260 -15.40 8.73 -6.51
N HIS A 261 -15.86 9.69 -7.30
CA HIS A 261 -17.12 9.57 -8.04
C HIS A 261 -17.13 8.38 -9.03
N GLU A 262 -15.95 7.82 -9.33
CA GLU A 262 -15.76 6.69 -10.24
C GLU A 262 -15.79 5.32 -9.53
N SER A 263 -16.10 5.26 -8.23
CA SER A 263 -16.09 4.01 -7.44
C SER A 263 -16.98 2.91 -8.05
N GLU A 264 -18.17 3.23 -8.56
CA GLU A 264 -19.02 2.25 -9.25
C GLU A 264 -18.48 1.85 -10.64
N ALA A 265 -17.89 2.80 -11.36
CA ALA A 265 -17.25 2.51 -12.65
C ALA A 265 -16.02 1.61 -12.48
N LEU A 266 -15.21 1.82 -11.43
CA LEU A 266 -14.10 0.97 -11.02
C LEU A 266 -14.58 -0.47 -10.76
N LYS A 267 -15.65 -0.65 -9.98
CA LYS A 267 -16.26 -1.96 -9.72
C LYS A 267 -16.67 -2.62 -11.03
N SER A 268 -17.40 -1.92 -11.87
CA SER A 268 -17.91 -2.48 -13.12
C SER A 268 -16.80 -2.86 -14.12
N ARG A 269 -15.82 -1.97 -14.32
CA ARG A 269 -14.80 -2.13 -15.38
C ARG A 269 -13.64 -3.03 -14.96
N LEU A 270 -13.15 -2.90 -13.73
CA LEU A 270 -12.00 -3.67 -13.24
C LEU A 270 -12.43 -4.75 -12.24
N GLY A 271 -13.28 -4.42 -11.27
CA GLY A 271 -13.69 -5.33 -10.19
C GLY A 271 -14.77 -6.36 -10.55
N ALA A 272 -15.20 -6.44 -11.81
CA ALA A 272 -16.28 -7.32 -12.28
C ALA A 272 -17.60 -7.19 -11.49
N GLY A 273 -17.94 -5.97 -11.07
CA GLY A 273 -19.10 -5.66 -10.24
C GLY A 273 -18.87 -5.84 -8.73
N VAL A 274 -17.70 -6.33 -8.32
CA VAL A 274 -17.35 -6.55 -6.91
C VAL A 274 -16.53 -5.38 -6.37
N ALA A 275 -16.86 -4.94 -5.15
CA ALA A 275 -16.11 -3.89 -4.46
C ALA A 275 -14.69 -4.36 -4.08
N PRO A 276 -13.67 -3.49 -4.19
CA PRO A 276 -12.35 -3.78 -3.67
C PRO A 276 -12.36 -4.15 -2.19
N LYS A 277 -11.52 -5.11 -1.82
CA LYS A 277 -11.30 -5.51 -0.44
C LYS A 277 -10.35 -4.51 0.22
N VAL A 278 -10.81 -3.86 1.29
CA VAL A 278 -10.04 -2.83 2.00
C VAL A 278 -9.45 -3.42 3.26
N LEU A 279 -8.14 -3.29 3.46
CA LEU A 279 -7.41 -3.60 4.69
C LEU A 279 -7.38 -2.34 5.60
N PRO A 280 -8.22 -2.29 6.65
CA PRO A 280 -8.29 -1.13 7.53
C PRO A 280 -7.06 -1.04 8.45
N MET A 281 -6.94 0.08 9.14
CA MET A 281 -5.97 0.24 10.23
C MET A 281 -6.29 -0.68 11.42
N VAL A 282 -5.31 -0.97 12.27
CA VAL A 282 -5.61 -1.60 13.58
C VAL A 282 -6.29 -0.52 14.43
N PRO A 283 -7.53 -0.72 14.91
CA PRO A 283 -8.13 0.24 15.81
C PRO A 283 -7.35 0.28 17.13
N VAL A 284 -6.94 1.46 17.55
CA VAL A 284 -6.37 1.72 18.89
C VAL A 284 -7.34 2.48 19.79
N ARG A 285 -8.38 3.05 19.17
CA ARG A 285 -9.52 3.68 19.81
C ARG A 285 -10.79 3.24 19.10
N SER A 286 -11.90 3.21 19.82
CA SER A 286 -13.24 3.11 19.27
C SER A 286 -13.63 4.41 18.58
N ARG A 287 -14.71 4.37 17.80
CA ARG A 287 -15.29 5.56 17.17
C ARG A 287 -15.68 6.66 18.17
N ASP A 288 -16.07 6.26 19.38
CA ASP A 288 -16.48 7.15 20.47
C ASP A 288 -15.28 7.74 21.22
N GLY A 289 -14.07 7.27 20.92
CA GLY A 289 -12.81 7.82 21.45
C GLY A 289 -12.20 7.01 22.61
N ASP A 290 -12.90 6.00 23.12
CA ASP A 290 -12.37 5.10 24.14
C ASP A 290 -11.23 4.23 23.59
N ASP A 291 -10.34 3.77 24.46
CA ASP A 291 -9.28 2.85 24.05
C ASP A 291 -9.85 1.52 23.53
N PHE A 292 -9.29 1.03 22.42
CA PHE A 292 -9.65 -0.26 21.84
C PHE A 292 -8.62 -1.31 22.26
N GLU A 293 -8.86 -1.93 23.42
CA GLU A 293 -7.85 -2.76 24.11
C GLU A 293 -7.37 -3.96 23.28
N GLU A 294 -8.27 -4.67 22.58
CA GLU A 294 -7.89 -5.82 21.74
C GLU A 294 -6.85 -5.43 20.66
N GLY A 295 -6.99 -4.24 20.10
CA GLY A 295 -6.05 -3.72 19.11
C GLY A 295 -4.74 -3.29 19.74
N LEU A 296 -4.78 -2.64 20.91
CA LEU A 296 -3.59 -2.28 21.69
C LEU A 296 -2.79 -3.53 22.08
N GLU A 297 -3.44 -4.59 22.57
CA GLU A 297 -2.81 -5.85 22.92
C GLU A 297 -2.05 -6.47 21.74
N LEU A 298 -2.66 -6.53 20.56
CA LEU A 298 -2.00 -7.08 19.37
C LEU A 298 -0.83 -6.21 18.91
N LEU A 299 -0.92 -4.88 19.04
CA LEU A 299 0.20 -3.99 18.73
C LEU A 299 1.35 -4.14 19.73
N ARG A 300 1.07 -4.28 21.03
CA ARG A 300 2.09 -4.61 22.04
C ARG A 300 2.81 -5.90 21.66
N GLN A 301 2.05 -6.93 21.30
CA GLN A 301 2.61 -8.21 20.86
C GLN A 301 3.47 -8.06 19.60
N MET A 302 3.05 -7.24 18.64
CA MET A 302 3.83 -6.97 17.44
C MET A 302 5.18 -6.32 17.77
N VAL A 303 5.19 -5.33 18.66
CA VAL A 303 6.42 -4.66 19.10
C VAL A 303 7.34 -5.64 19.82
N LEU A 304 6.80 -6.37 20.80
CA LEU A 304 7.59 -7.31 21.60
C LEU A 304 8.05 -8.52 20.80
N ALA A 305 7.32 -8.95 19.78
CA ALA A 305 7.76 -9.98 18.85
C ALA A 305 9.01 -9.56 18.06
N ARG A 306 9.22 -8.26 17.81
CA ARG A 306 10.46 -7.76 17.17
C ARG A 306 11.68 -7.91 18.07
N ALA A 307 11.51 -7.70 19.38
CA ALA A 307 12.59 -7.86 20.36
C ALA A 307 12.81 -9.33 20.74
N PHE A 308 11.72 -10.10 20.88
CA PHE A 308 11.70 -11.45 21.41
C PHE A 308 10.84 -12.40 20.54
N PRO A 309 11.28 -12.68 19.30
CA PRO A 309 10.52 -13.50 18.35
C PRO A 309 10.23 -14.91 18.88
N GLU A 310 11.19 -15.50 19.60
CA GLU A 310 11.12 -16.90 20.06
C GLU A 310 10.20 -17.11 21.26
N LEU A 311 9.76 -16.04 21.93
CA LEU A 311 8.90 -16.13 23.11
C LEU A 311 7.42 -16.18 22.72
N THR A 312 6.62 -16.86 23.52
CA THR A 312 5.15 -16.85 23.38
C THR A 312 4.55 -15.50 23.81
N PRO A 313 3.31 -15.17 23.39
CA PRO A 313 2.69 -13.88 23.75
C PRO A 313 2.67 -13.56 25.26
N PRO A 314 2.36 -14.51 26.18
CA PRO A 314 2.41 -14.25 27.62
C PRO A 314 3.84 -14.05 28.14
N GLU A 315 4.83 -14.74 27.57
CA GLU A 315 6.23 -14.60 27.97
C GLU A 315 6.82 -13.26 27.53
N ARG A 316 6.46 -12.78 26.34
CA ARG A 316 6.85 -11.45 25.82
C ARG A 316 6.46 -10.34 26.79
N LEU A 317 5.25 -10.39 27.36
CA LEU A 317 4.79 -9.38 28.32
C LEU A 317 5.60 -9.38 29.63
N LYS A 318 6.05 -10.55 30.10
CA LYS A 318 6.88 -10.66 31.31
C LYS A 318 8.25 -10.03 31.16
N VAL A 319 8.77 -9.91 29.93
CA VAL A 319 10.07 -9.32 29.63
C VAL A 319 9.97 -7.93 28.99
N MET A 320 8.76 -7.34 28.95
CA MET A 320 8.52 -6.01 28.37
C MET A 320 9.39 -4.93 29.02
N THR A 321 9.69 -5.05 30.32
CA THR A 321 10.54 -4.09 31.05
C THR A 321 11.98 -4.04 30.59
N GLN A 322 12.40 -4.99 29.74
CA GLN A 322 13.70 -4.93 29.07
C GLN A 322 13.66 -3.97 27.86
N VAL A 323 12.48 -3.72 27.28
CA VAL A 323 12.30 -2.88 26.09
C VAL A 323 11.78 -1.49 26.45
N PHE A 324 10.92 -1.37 27.47
CA PHE A 324 10.31 -0.12 27.92
C PHE A 324 10.34 -0.03 29.44
N ASP A 325 10.42 1.18 30.01
CA ASP A 325 10.39 1.39 31.46
C ASP A 325 9.07 0.92 32.12
N SER A 326 7.97 0.94 31.36
CA SER A 326 6.61 0.67 31.83
C SER A 326 5.68 0.25 30.69
N ALA A 327 4.54 -0.36 31.04
CA ALA A 327 3.48 -0.67 30.08
C ALA A 327 2.93 0.61 29.42
N GLU A 328 2.80 1.69 30.20
CA GLU A 328 2.25 2.96 29.75
C GLU A 328 3.07 3.60 28.63
N THR A 329 4.40 3.47 28.69
CA THR A 329 5.32 3.95 27.65
C THR A 329 5.10 3.20 26.32
N LEU A 330 4.95 1.87 26.36
CA LEU A 330 4.61 1.10 25.15
C LEU A 330 3.22 1.48 24.63
N ASP A 331 2.23 1.56 25.52
CA ASP A 331 0.85 1.88 25.15
C ASP A 331 0.74 3.26 24.51
N ARG A 332 1.53 4.22 24.98
CA ARG A 332 1.63 5.52 24.33
C ARG A 332 2.02 5.38 22.86
N LEU A 333 3.09 4.65 22.55
CA LEU A 333 3.53 4.46 21.16
C LEU A 333 2.45 3.77 20.32
N CYS A 334 1.78 2.76 20.89
CA CYS A 334 0.66 2.09 20.24
C CYS A 334 -0.47 3.08 19.92
N ARG A 335 -0.95 3.85 20.90
CA ARG A 335 -2.02 4.85 20.74
C ARG A 335 -1.65 5.94 19.72
N ILE A 336 -0.47 6.54 19.87
CA ILE A 336 -0.06 7.69 19.03
C ILE A 336 0.18 7.28 17.58
N SER A 337 0.48 6.00 17.32
CA SER A 337 0.64 5.49 15.96
C SER A 337 -0.67 5.42 15.15
N GLY A 338 -1.84 5.51 15.80
CA GLY A 338 -3.15 5.27 15.18
C GLY A 338 -3.30 3.83 14.64
N GLY A 339 -2.55 2.88 15.21
CA GLY A 339 -2.47 1.51 14.72
C GLY A 339 -1.87 1.37 13.32
N HIS A 340 -1.14 2.40 12.85
CA HIS A 340 -0.37 2.34 11.63
C HIS A 340 0.96 1.62 11.85
N VAL A 341 0.99 0.35 11.42
CA VAL A 341 2.12 -0.59 11.60
C VAL A 341 3.46 0.05 11.21
N ARG A 342 3.57 0.63 10.00
CA ARG A 342 4.82 1.27 9.57
C ARG A 342 5.18 2.51 10.40
N ASN A 343 4.20 3.27 10.88
CA ASN A 343 4.48 4.46 11.71
C ASN A 343 4.97 4.02 13.09
N LEU A 344 4.31 3.02 13.70
CA LEU A 344 4.72 2.46 14.98
C LEU A 344 6.15 1.89 14.90
N LEU A 345 6.45 1.10 13.87
CA LEU A 345 7.80 0.59 13.64
C LEU A 345 8.81 1.74 13.40
N GLY A 346 8.43 2.78 12.68
CA GLY A 346 9.25 3.97 12.48
C GLY A 346 9.59 4.70 13.78
N LEU A 347 8.62 4.86 14.68
CA LEU A 347 8.85 5.47 16.00
C LEU A 347 9.82 4.62 16.84
N ILE A 348 9.64 3.30 16.88
CA ILE A 348 10.52 2.39 17.61
C ILE A 348 11.92 2.36 17.01
N TYR A 349 12.00 2.31 15.67
CA TYR A 349 13.26 2.36 14.94
C TYR A 349 14.04 3.63 15.26
N ARG A 350 13.35 4.77 15.40
CA ARG A 350 13.96 6.04 15.80
C ARG A 350 14.42 6.03 17.26
N CYS A 351 13.65 5.43 18.18
CA CYS A 351 14.08 5.25 19.58
C CYS A 351 15.40 4.46 19.65
N LEU A 352 15.49 3.35 18.91
CA LEU A 352 16.70 2.51 18.80
C LEU A 352 17.92 3.23 18.18
N GLN A 353 17.71 4.34 17.48
CA GLN A 353 18.83 5.17 16.99
C GLN A 353 19.29 6.19 18.02
N GLN A 354 18.46 6.54 19.00
CA GLN A 354 18.77 7.55 20.01
C GLN A 354 19.43 6.92 21.24
N GLU A 355 18.96 5.76 21.68
CA GLU A 355 19.50 5.07 22.86
C GLU A 355 19.24 3.55 22.83
N ASP A 356 19.86 2.84 23.77
CA ASP A 356 19.60 1.43 24.02
C ASP A 356 18.37 1.27 24.95
N PRO A 357 17.53 0.23 24.76
CA PRO A 357 16.41 -0.05 25.66
C PRO A 357 16.88 -0.46 27.08
N PRO A 358 16.03 -0.32 28.12
CA PRO A 358 14.62 0.01 28.06
C PRO A 358 14.35 1.50 27.81
N PHE A 359 13.46 1.80 26.86
CA PHE A 359 13.09 3.17 26.52
C PHE A 359 12.24 3.81 27.61
N GLY A 360 12.64 5.02 27.99
CA GLY A 360 11.91 5.84 28.93
C GLY A 360 10.81 6.70 28.28
N ARG A 361 9.93 7.23 29.12
CA ARG A 361 8.88 8.20 28.73
C ARG A 361 9.42 9.41 27.95
N GLU A 362 10.58 9.94 28.35
CA GLU A 362 11.24 11.12 27.78
C GLU A 362 11.70 10.90 26.33
N THR A 363 12.38 9.77 26.08
CA THR A 363 12.86 9.37 24.76
C THR A 363 11.72 9.24 23.77
N ILE A 364 10.64 8.55 24.17
CA ILE A 364 9.51 8.37 23.26
C ILE A 364 8.77 9.68 22.98
N GLU A 365 8.64 10.60 23.94
CA GLU A 365 8.05 11.92 23.68
C GLU A 365 8.94 12.78 22.77
N THR A 366 10.26 12.64 22.88
CA THR A 366 11.20 13.30 21.96
C THR A 366 10.95 12.83 20.52
N VAL A 367 10.91 11.51 20.30
CA VAL A 367 10.65 10.92 18.98
C VAL A 367 9.25 11.28 18.45
N ILE A 368 8.22 11.25 19.29
CA ILE A 368 6.86 11.67 18.93
C ILE A 368 6.86 13.16 18.53
N SER A 369 7.57 14.00 19.28
CA SER A 369 7.65 15.44 19.02
C SER A 369 8.38 15.75 17.71
N GLU A 370 9.49 15.07 17.41
CA GLU A 370 10.18 15.14 16.12
C GLU A 370 9.20 14.82 14.97
N ARG A 371 8.52 13.67 15.06
CA ARG A 371 7.57 13.24 14.03
C ARG A 371 6.40 14.20 13.88
N ARG A 372 5.88 14.76 14.98
CA ARG A 372 4.82 15.75 14.98
C ARG A 372 5.23 17.00 14.22
N ASN A 373 6.43 17.51 14.49
CA ASN A 373 6.94 18.71 13.86
C ASN A 373 7.05 18.52 12.33
N ASP A 374 7.59 17.38 11.89
CA ASP A 374 7.67 17.03 10.46
C ASP A 374 6.30 16.97 9.79
N LEU A 375 5.32 16.35 10.46
CA LEU A 375 3.96 16.22 9.91
C LEU A 375 3.26 17.58 9.81
N VAL A 376 3.35 18.42 10.85
CA VAL A 376 2.70 19.74 10.88
C VAL A 376 3.25 20.66 9.79
N LEU A 377 4.54 20.59 9.47
CA LEU A 377 5.16 21.37 8.39
C LEU A 377 4.55 21.08 7.01
N ALA A 378 4.00 19.89 6.81
CA ALA A 378 3.41 19.46 5.54
C ALA A 378 1.91 19.82 5.38
N ILE A 379 1.29 20.42 6.39
CA ILE A 379 -0.17 20.68 6.43
C ILE A 379 -0.45 22.12 6.04
N ALA A 380 -1.28 22.32 5.01
CA ALA A 380 -1.75 23.65 4.65
C ALA A 380 -2.83 24.16 5.63
N PRO A 381 -3.03 25.48 5.78
CA PRO A 381 -4.07 26.01 6.66
C PRO A 381 -5.48 25.47 6.38
N THR A 382 -5.82 25.26 5.10
CA THR A 382 -7.10 24.69 4.66
C THR A 382 -7.28 23.22 5.04
N ASP A 383 -6.18 22.47 5.17
CA ASP A 383 -6.24 21.06 5.57
C ASP A 383 -6.68 20.91 7.02
N TRP A 384 -6.34 21.87 7.90
CA TRP A 384 -6.77 21.85 9.30
C TRP A 384 -8.30 21.90 9.45
N GLU A 385 -8.98 22.68 8.62
CA GLU A 385 -10.45 22.77 8.64
C GLU A 385 -11.08 21.42 8.29
N LEU A 386 -10.54 20.75 7.27
CA LEU A 386 -10.99 19.42 6.87
C LEU A 386 -10.66 18.36 7.92
N LEU A 387 -9.48 18.42 8.54
CA LEU A 387 -9.10 17.51 9.62
C LEU A 387 -10.06 17.63 10.81
N ASN A 388 -10.47 18.85 11.18
CA ASN A 388 -11.47 19.07 12.22
C ASN A 388 -12.80 18.44 11.84
N GLN A 389 -13.24 18.66 10.60
CA GLN A 389 -14.48 18.06 10.11
C GLN A 389 -14.43 16.52 10.14
N VAL A 390 -13.30 15.90 9.76
CA VAL A 390 -13.12 14.44 9.87
C VAL A 390 -13.16 14.01 11.33
N HIS A 391 -12.46 14.71 12.22
CA HIS A 391 -12.39 14.35 13.64
C HIS A 391 -13.76 14.40 14.32
N GLU A 392 -14.57 15.41 14.01
CA GLU A 392 -15.93 15.59 14.55
C GLU A 392 -16.93 14.59 13.95
N THR A 393 -16.90 14.41 12.63
CA THR A 393 -17.93 13.61 11.93
C THR A 393 -17.57 12.12 11.82
N LYS A 394 -16.30 11.78 12.08
CA LYS A 394 -15.70 10.46 11.85
C LYS A 394 -15.87 9.95 10.42
N ASN A 395 -15.94 10.86 9.46
CA ASN A 395 -16.32 10.55 8.08
C ASN A 395 -15.47 11.33 7.06
N VAL A 396 -15.33 10.75 5.87
CA VAL A 396 -14.64 11.31 4.72
C VAL A 396 -15.62 11.32 3.54
N ARG A 397 -15.70 12.45 2.84
CA ARG A 397 -16.54 12.62 1.64
C ARG A 397 -15.72 12.52 0.36
N GLY A 398 -16.36 12.26 -0.77
CA GLY A 398 -15.69 11.98 -2.05
C GLY A 398 -14.99 13.16 -2.74
N GLU A 399 -14.75 14.26 -2.02
CA GLU A 399 -14.08 15.44 -2.56
C GLU A 399 -12.57 15.20 -2.65
N ALA A 400 -11.93 15.78 -3.67
CA ALA A 400 -10.49 15.61 -3.94
C ALA A 400 -9.61 15.96 -2.72
N ALA A 401 -10.05 16.92 -1.89
CA ALA A 401 -9.32 17.33 -0.70
C ALA A 401 -9.18 16.19 0.33
N TYR A 402 -10.21 15.35 0.52
CA TYR A 402 -10.09 14.20 1.42
C TYR A 402 -9.19 13.10 0.87
N GLN A 403 -9.10 12.96 -0.45
CA GLN A 403 -8.17 12.01 -1.07
C GLN A 403 -6.71 12.39 -0.75
N HIS A 404 -6.40 13.69 -0.71
CA HIS A 404 -5.11 14.18 -0.26
C HIS A 404 -4.84 13.80 1.20
N LEU A 405 -5.78 14.01 2.13
CA LEU A 405 -5.61 13.67 3.55
C LEU A 405 -5.32 12.19 3.79
N LEU A 406 -5.99 11.30 3.05
CA LEU A 406 -5.75 9.85 3.12
C LEU A 406 -4.36 9.48 2.58
N ARG A 407 -3.97 10.04 1.43
CA ARG A 407 -2.66 9.77 0.80
C ARG A 407 -1.49 10.27 1.68
N SER A 408 -1.66 11.42 2.32
CA SER A 408 -0.68 12.02 3.22
C SER A 408 -0.63 11.37 4.61
N MET A 409 -1.47 10.36 4.89
CA MET A 409 -1.61 9.71 6.21
C MET A 409 -1.98 10.70 7.33
N PHE A 410 -2.70 11.76 6.98
CA PHE A 410 -3.27 12.69 7.95
C PHE A 410 -4.59 12.17 8.51
N VAL A 411 -5.27 11.30 7.76
CA VAL A 411 -6.50 10.60 8.15
C VAL A 411 -6.32 9.11 7.94
N PHE A 412 -6.82 8.33 8.90
CA PHE A 412 -6.83 6.87 8.86
C PHE A 412 -8.24 6.33 8.69
N GLU A 413 -8.33 5.16 8.05
CA GLU A 413 -9.57 4.43 7.83
C GLU A 413 -9.62 3.22 8.76
N TYR A 414 -10.69 3.12 9.53
CA TYR A 414 -10.96 2.05 10.48
C TYR A 414 -12.30 1.39 10.13
N ARG A 415 -12.58 0.27 10.79
CA ARG A 415 -13.82 -0.46 10.60
C ARG A 415 -14.32 -1.04 11.92
N ASP A 416 -15.54 -0.66 12.26
CA ASP A 416 -16.30 -1.29 13.34
C ASP A 416 -17.05 -2.51 12.81
N ARG A 417 -17.27 -3.50 13.68
CA ARG A 417 -18.06 -4.69 13.32
C ARG A 417 -19.51 -4.33 13.00
N ASP A 418 -20.10 -3.41 13.76
CA ASP A 418 -21.53 -3.09 13.68
C ASP A 418 -21.84 -1.84 12.85
N ALA A 419 -21.06 -0.76 13.03
CA ALA A 419 -21.31 0.53 12.37
C ALA A 419 -20.60 0.70 11.02
N GLY A 420 -19.74 -0.26 10.65
CA GLY A 420 -19.01 -0.24 9.38
C GLY A 420 -17.79 0.70 9.39
N ARG A 421 -17.50 1.30 8.24
CA ARG A 421 -16.31 2.13 8.04
C ARG A 421 -16.42 3.47 8.76
N TRP A 422 -15.33 3.92 9.36
CA TRP A 422 -15.19 5.26 9.91
C TRP A 422 -13.76 5.77 9.76
N PHE A 423 -13.56 7.05 10.04
CA PHE A 423 -12.28 7.72 9.86
C PHE A 423 -11.93 8.56 11.08
N ASP A 424 -10.64 8.72 11.32
CA ASP A 424 -10.15 9.72 12.27
C ASP A 424 -8.82 10.28 11.82
N ILE A 425 -8.48 11.44 12.36
CA ILE A 425 -7.20 12.08 12.12
C ILE A 425 -6.07 11.26 12.76
N ASN A 426 -4.88 11.37 12.18
CA ASN A 426 -3.67 10.80 12.74
C ASN A 426 -3.48 11.33 14.18
N PRO A 427 -3.36 10.46 15.21
CA PRO A 427 -3.29 10.90 16.59
C PRO A 427 -2.14 11.88 16.89
N ILE A 428 -1.03 11.81 16.15
CA ILE A 428 0.07 12.78 16.26
C ILE A 428 -0.40 14.20 15.92
N LEU A 429 -1.29 14.33 14.93
CA LEU A 429 -1.86 15.61 14.51
C LEU A 429 -2.93 16.11 15.48
N ALA A 430 -3.75 15.22 16.03
CA ALA A 430 -4.74 15.55 17.05
C ALA A 430 -4.09 16.27 18.24
N GLU A 431 -2.93 15.80 18.70
CA GLU A 431 -2.20 16.45 19.79
C GLU A 431 -1.59 17.79 19.41
N ALA A 432 -1.11 17.94 18.17
CA ALA A 432 -0.60 19.21 17.67
C ALA A 432 -1.70 20.28 17.71
N GLN A 433 -2.91 19.90 17.32
CA GLN A 433 -4.08 20.77 17.37
C GLN A 433 -4.47 21.15 18.78
N SER A 434 -4.63 20.19 19.69
CA SER A 434 -4.99 20.49 21.09
C SER A 434 -3.97 21.43 21.75
N LYS A 435 -2.67 21.29 21.44
CA LYS A 435 -1.64 22.22 21.92
C LYS A 435 -1.79 23.62 21.32
N LYS A 436 -2.13 23.73 20.03
CA LYS A 436 -2.37 25.02 19.37
C LYS A 436 -3.59 25.75 19.97
N GLU A 437 -4.67 25.02 20.25
CA GLU A 437 -5.89 25.54 20.88
C GLU A 437 -5.67 25.93 22.35
N ALA A 438 -4.89 25.14 23.10
CA ALA A 438 -4.48 25.49 24.46
C ALA A 438 -3.62 26.77 24.49
N LEU A 439 -2.70 26.93 23.53
CA LEU A 439 -1.88 28.14 23.42
C LEU A 439 -2.71 29.37 23.02
N SER A 440 -3.65 29.25 22.08
CA SER A 440 -4.52 30.37 21.67
C SER A 440 -5.54 30.77 22.74
N SER A 441 -6.02 29.83 23.55
CA SER A 441 -6.91 30.11 24.69
C SER A 441 -6.17 30.69 25.91
N SER A 442 -4.88 30.39 26.07
CA SER A 442 -4.04 30.95 27.14
C SER A 442 -3.54 32.39 26.92
N PHE A 443 -3.60 32.91 25.68
CA PHE A 443 -3.25 34.29 25.32
C PHE A 443 -4.35 34.93 24.45
N PRO A 444 -5.47 35.41 25.04
CA PRO A 444 -6.44 36.17 24.26
C PRO A 444 -5.79 37.45 23.73
N LEU A 445 -5.81 37.64 22.41
CA LEU A 445 -5.33 38.84 21.74
C LEU A 445 -5.93 40.09 22.42
N PRO A 446 -5.12 41.11 22.77
CA PRO A 446 -5.65 42.32 23.40
C PRO A 446 -6.65 43.00 22.46
N LYS A 447 -7.87 43.23 22.96
CA LYS A 447 -8.88 44.04 22.26
C LYS A 447 -8.30 45.42 22.00
N ILE A 448 -8.00 45.74 20.74
CA ILE A 448 -7.62 47.09 20.32
C ILE A 448 -8.86 47.99 20.54
N PRO A 449 -8.78 49.04 21.38
CA PRO A 449 -9.92 49.92 21.59
C PRO A 449 -10.16 50.74 20.32
N SER A 450 -11.38 50.64 19.78
CA SER A 450 -11.87 51.42 18.66
C SER A 450 -11.94 52.91 19.03
N ARG A 451 -10.91 53.68 18.69
CA ARG A 451 -11.02 55.14 18.64
C ARG A 451 -11.67 55.54 17.32
N VAL A 452 -12.99 55.71 17.32
CA VAL A 452 -13.70 56.50 16.31
C VAL A 452 -13.46 57.98 16.65
N PRO A 453 -12.91 58.82 15.75
CA PRO A 453 -12.89 60.26 15.97
C PRO A 453 -14.31 60.79 15.79
N LYS A 454 -14.85 61.45 16.83
CA LYS A 454 -16.06 62.26 16.70
C LYS A 454 -15.73 63.47 15.82
N THR A 455 -16.50 63.61 14.75
CA THR A 455 -16.63 64.85 13.98
C THR A 455 -17.12 65.97 14.91
N HIS A 456 -16.40 67.09 14.92
CA HIS A 456 -16.93 68.36 15.39
C HIS A 456 -17.07 69.28 14.18
N ASP A 457 -18.32 69.55 13.82
CA ASP A 457 -18.72 70.81 13.20
C ASP A 457 -18.52 71.93 14.24
N ASP A 458 -17.98 73.06 13.80
CA ASP A 458 -18.42 74.42 14.16
C ASP A 458 -17.48 75.44 13.46
N GLY A 459 -18.06 76.31 12.62
CA GLY A 459 -17.42 77.52 12.08
C GLY A 459 -17.61 77.75 10.58
#